data_AF-A0A7C5SPA0-F1
#
_entry.id   AF-A0A7C5SPA0-F1
#
_cell.length_a   1.000
_cell.length_b   1.000
_cell.length_c   1.000
_cell.angle_alpha   90.00
_cell.angle_beta   90.00
_cell.angle_gamma   90.00
#
_symmetry.space_group_name_H-M   'P 1'
#
loop_
_entity.id
_entity.type
_entity.pdbx_description
1 polymer ?
#
loop_
_entity_poly.entity_id
_entity_poly.type
_entity_poly.pdbx_seq_one_letter_code
_entity_poly.pdbx_strand_id
1 'polypeptide(L)'
;MVRVIEMMLQENLVSKDAIASLIRSRPPKKVSLSNLIAENIIKEEVVRDFLVKKIRQGDIAIEHLEKIEGMDIVPVIQEVAKQLDAKFFDLDETEIDMLLFSKVPYKQLIKYNAIPIEESDLNITVVFS
;
A
#
# COMPACT_ATOMS: atom_id res chain seq x y z
N MET A 1 -8.47 4.51 -7.63
CA MET A 1 -9.16 3.24 -7.97
C MET A 1 -9.22 3.02 -9.49
N VAL A 2 -9.80 3.93 -10.28
CA VAL A 2 -9.90 3.83 -11.76
C VAL A 2 -8.52 3.66 -12.43
N ARG A 3 -7.53 4.43 -12.00
CA ARG A 3 -6.17 4.41 -12.60
C ARG A 3 -5.45 3.07 -12.50
N VAL A 4 -5.59 2.30 -11.42
CA VAL A 4 -4.85 1.02 -11.25
C VAL A 4 -5.38 -0.03 -12.21
N ILE A 5 -6.70 -0.20 -12.28
CA ILE A 5 -7.34 -1.15 -13.20
C ILE A 5 -7.11 -0.74 -14.65
N GLU A 6 -7.10 0.57 -14.96
CA GLU A 6 -6.70 1.08 -16.28
C GLU A 6 -5.26 0.71 -16.65
N MET A 7 -4.30 0.88 -15.73
CA MET A 7 -2.92 0.48 -15.98
C MET A 7 -2.81 -1.04 -16.19
N MET A 8 -3.59 -1.84 -15.47
CA MET A 8 -3.63 -3.30 -15.66
C MET A 8 -4.23 -3.70 -17.02
N LEU A 9 -5.22 -2.95 -17.52
CA LEU A 9 -5.74 -3.13 -18.89
C LEU A 9 -4.68 -2.79 -19.94
N GLN A 10 -3.92 -1.71 -19.73
CA GLN A 10 -2.85 -1.29 -20.64
C GLN A 10 -1.70 -2.32 -20.68
N GLU A 11 -1.37 -2.93 -19.54
CA GLU A 11 -0.34 -3.97 -19.44
C GLU A 11 -0.88 -5.40 -19.73
N ASN A 12 -2.11 -5.54 -20.24
CA ASN A 12 -2.77 -6.82 -20.56
C ASN A 12 -2.87 -7.81 -19.39
N LEU A 13 -2.87 -7.32 -18.15
CA LEU A 13 -3.09 -8.15 -16.95
C LEU A 13 -4.57 -8.48 -16.74
N VAL A 14 -5.46 -7.64 -17.25
CA VAL A 14 -6.91 -7.84 -17.26
C VAL A 14 -7.44 -7.49 -18.64
N SER A 15 -8.39 -8.26 -19.17
CA SER A 15 -9.01 -7.99 -20.47
C SER A 15 -10.31 -7.20 -20.33
N LYS A 16 -10.66 -6.44 -21.38
CA LYS A 16 -11.95 -5.73 -21.45
C LYS A 16 -13.14 -6.70 -21.40
N ASP A 17 -12.98 -7.89 -21.97
CA ASP A 17 -14.02 -8.93 -21.96
C ASP A 17 -14.25 -9.49 -20.55
N ALA A 18 -13.18 -9.66 -19.76
CA ALA A 18 -13.30 -10.09 -18.36
C ALA A 18 -13.95 -9.02 -17.48
N ILE A 19 -13.70 -7.74 -17.75
CA ILE A 19 -14.43 -6.66 -17.08
C ILE A 19 -15.90 -6.65 -17.52
N ALA A 20 -16.17 -6.89 -18.80
CA ALA A 20 -17.53 -6.96 -19.31
C ALA A 20 -18.32 -8.14 -18.72
N SER A 21 -17.69 -9.29 -18.48
CA SER A 21 -18.34 -10.43 -17.81
C SER A 21 -18.70 -10.10 -16.35
N LEU A 22 -17.83 -9.35 -15.65
CA LEU A 22 -18.09 -8.87 -14.30
C LEU A 22 -19.34 -7.96 -14.24
N ILE A 23 -19.46 -7.02 -15.18
CA ILE A 23 -20.59 -6.09 -15.24
C ILE A 23 -21.90 -6.81 -15.62
N ARG A 24 -21.82 -7.83 -16.49
CA ARG A 24 -22.99 -8.60 -16.94
C ARG A 24 -23.43 -9.69 -15.95
N SER A 25 -22.64 -9.96 -14.92
CA SER A 25 -22.98 -10.92 -13.86
C SER A 25 -24.29 -10.52 -13.14
N ARG A 26 -24.95 -11.48 -12.51
CA ARG A 26 -26.20 -11.25 -11.76
C ARG A 26 -26.02 -11.67 -10.30
N PRO A 27 -26.09 -10.74 -9.34
CA PRO A 27 -26.27 -9.29 -9.51
C PRO A 27 -25.04 -8.62 -10.16
N PRO A 28 -25.21 -7.48 -10.87
CA PRO A 28 -24.10 -6.74 -11.47
C PRO A 28 -23.07 -6.34 -10.43
N LYS A 29 -21.80 -6.62 -10.69
CA LYS A 29 -20.71 -6.28 -9.76
C LYS A 29 -19.97 -5.03 -10.24
N LYS A 30 -19.61 -4.17 -9.28
CA LYS A 30 -18.76 -3.00 -9.53
C LYS A 30 -17.36 -3.46 -9.95
N VAL A 31 -16.74 -2.74 -10.87
CA VAL A 31 -15.34 -2.96 -11.26
C VAL A 31 -14.42 -2.51 -10.13
N SER A 32 -13.90 -3.47 -9.37
CA SER A 32 -12.92 -3.27 -8.28
C SER A 32 -11.94 -4.43 -8.25
N LEU A 33 -10.75 -4.23 -7.67
CA LEU A 33 -9.75 -5.29 -7.51
C LEU A 33 -10.31 -6.48 -6.73
N SER A 34 -11.06 -6.21 -5.65
CA SER A 34 -11.70 -7.25 -4.83
C SER A 34 -12.62 -8.14 -5.66
N ASN A 35 -13.46 -7.55 -6.54
CA ASN A 35 -14.37 -8.33 -7.37
C ASN A 35 -13.63 -9.08 -8.50
N LEU A 36 -12.57 -8.49 -9.06
CA LEU A 36 -11.73 -9.17 -10.06
C LEU A 36 -11.01 -10.39 -9.46
N ILE A 37 -10.55 -10.29 -8.21
CA ILE A 37 -9.92 -11.39 -7.49
C ILE A 37 -10.97 -12.44 -7.10
N ALA A 38 -12.12 -12.02 -6.55
CA ALA A 38 -13.18 -12.93 -6.12
C ALA A 38 -13.76 -13.77 -7.27
N GLU A 39 -13.83 -13.22 -8.48
CA GLU A 39 -14.27 -13.93 -9.69
C GLU A 39 -13.15 -14.71 -10.39
N ASN A 40 -11.96 -14.82 -9.78
CA ASN A 40 -10.78 -15.45 -10.37
C ASN A 40 -10.37 -14.88 -11.74
N ILE A 41 -10.74 -13.63 -12.04
CA ILE A 41 -10.30 -12.93 -13.27
C ILE A 41 -8.81 -12.64 -13.20
N ILE A 42 -8.31 -12.35 -12.00
CA ILE A 42 -6.89 -12.15 -11.72
C ILE A 42 -6.54 -12.77 -10.37
N LYS A 43 -5.33 -13.33 -10.26
CA LYS A 43 -4.81 -13.84 -8.99
C LYS A 43 -4.33 -12.68 -8.14
N GLU A 44 -4.56 -12.77 -6.83
CA GLU A 44 -4.12 -11.75 -5.87
C GLU A 44 -2.61 -11.48 -5.94
N GLU A 45 -1.80 -12.54 -6.08
CA GLU A 45 -0.34 -12.46 -6.23
C GLU A 45 0.08 -11.59 -7.42
N VAL A 46 -0.60 -11.72 -8.57
CA VAL A 46 -0.31 -10.91 -9.77
C VAL A 46 -0.62 -9.43 -9.51
N VAL A 47 -1.69 -9.15 -8.77
CA VAL A 47 -2.01 -7.77 -8.37
C VAL A 47 -0.96 -7.24 -7.40
N ARG A 48 -0.51 -8.04 -6.44
CA ARG A 48 0.53 -7.67 -5.48
C ARG A 48 1.83 -7.29 -6.20
N ASP A 49 2.33 -8.17 -7.07
CA ASP A 49 3.56 -7.95 -7.84
C ASP A 49 3.44 -6.70 -8.72
N PHE A 50 2.27 -6.50 -9.33
CA PHE A 50 2.00 -5.32 -10.13
C PHE A 50 2.04 -4.03 -9.30
N LEU A 51 1.43 -4.02 -8.12
CA LEU A 51 1.44 -2.86 -7.21
C LEU A 51 2.86 -2.55 -6.75
N VAL A 52 3.64 -3.55 -6.32
CA VAL A 52 5.05 -3.39 -5.93
C VAL A 52 5.83 -2.74 -7.07
N LYS A 53 5.73 -3.30 -8.28
CA LYS A 53 6.40 -2.77 -9.48
C LYS A 53 6.02 -1.31 -9.72
N LYS A 54 4.74 -0.96 -9.65
CA LYS A 54 4.25 0.39 -9.96
C LYS A 54 4.63 1.42 -8.91
N ILE A 55 4.69 1.02 -7.64
CA ILE A 55 5.20 1.88 -6.57
C ILE A 55 6.68 2.17 -6.78
N ARG A 56 7.47 1.13 -7.08
CA ARG A 56 8.90 1.25 -7.38
C ARG A 56 9.20 2.14 -8.60
N GLN A 57 8.28 2.18 -9.56
CA GLN A 57 8.37 3.05 -10.74
C GLN A 57 7.93 4.49 -10.46
N GLY A 58 7.30 4.76 -9.31
CA GLY A 58 6.71 6.07 -9.00
C GLY A 58 5.35 6.33 -9.67
N ASP A 59 4.78 5.34 -10.36
CA ASP A 59 3.47 5.45 -11.02
C ASP A 59 2.31 5.44 -10.00
N ILE A 60 2.52 4.81 -8.84
CA ILE A 60 1.58 4.71 -7.73
C ILE A 60 2.26 5.19 -6.45
N ALA A 61 1.69 6.19 -5.79
CA ALA A 61 2.07 6.57 -4.43
C ALA A 61 1.56 5.53 -3.41
N ILE A 62 2.35 5.25 -2.36
CA ILE A 62 2.00 4.29 -1.30
C ILE A 62 0.67 4.66 -0.62
N GLU A 63 0.40 5.96 -0.43
CA GLU A 63 -0.87 6.48 0.11
C GLU A 63 -2.12 6.01 -0.66
N HIS A 64 -1.97 5.62 -1.93
CA HIS A 64 -3.08 5.09 -2.71
C HIS A 64 -3.43 3.63 -2.37
N LEU A 65 -2.55 2.90 -1.68
CA LEU A 65 -2.82 1.53 -1.24
C LEU A 65 -3.92 1.48 -0.18
N GLU A 66 -4.01 2.47 0.71
CA GLU A 66 -5.08 2.54 1.73
C GLU A 66 -6.50 2.54 1.13
N LYS A 67 -6.63 2.98 -0.13
CA LYS A 67 -7.90 3.06 -0.85
C LYS A 67 -8.25 1.76 -1.59
N ILE A 68 -7.41 0.73 -1.48
CA ILE A 68 -7.65 -0.57 -2.10
C ILE A 68 -8.46 -1.43 -1.14
N GLU A 69 -9.72 -1.67 -1.51
CA GLU A 69 -10.62 -2.54 -0.75
C GLU A 69 -10.42 -4.01 -1.11
N GLY A 70 -10.53 -4.90 -0.13
CA GLY A 70 -10.62 -6.35 -0.33
C GLY A 70 -9.31 -7.03 -0.75
N MET A 71 -8.17 -6.45 -0.36
CA MET A 71 -6.84 -7.04 -0.43
C MET A 71 -6.06 -6.59 0.79
N ASP A 72 -5.27 -7.49 1.38
CA ASP A 72 -4.26 -7.09 2.36
C ASP A 72 -3.08 -6.43 1.65
N ILE A 73 -2.86 -5.14 1.93
CA ILE A 73 -1.80 -4.33 1.34
C ILE A 73 -0.49 -4.38 2.14
N VAL A 74 -0.48 -4.93 3.36
CA VAL A 74 0.72 -5.00 4.19
C VAL A 74 1.85 -5.75 3.49
N PRO A 75 1.62 -6.92 2.85
CA PRO A 75 2.66 -7.60 2.09
C PRO A 75 3.22 -6.78 0.91
N VAL A 76 2.40 -5.90 0.29
CA VAL A 76 2.87 -4.99 -0.76
C VAL A 76 3.87 -4.00 -0.18
N ILE A 77 3.53 -3.38 0.96
CA ILE A 77 4.40 -2.38 1.62
C ILE A 77 5.71 -3.03 2.09
N GLN A 78 5.64 -4.22 2.69
CA GLN A 78 6.82 -4.97 3.14
C GLN A 78 7.77 -5.29 1.98
N GLU A 79 7.25 -5.75 0.85
CA GLU A 79 8.07 -6.07 -0.32
C GLU A 79 8.66 -4.79 -0.96
N VAL A 80 7.90 -3.70 -1.02
CA VAL A 80 8.42 -2.40 -1.46
C VAL A 80 9.57 -1.92 -0.55
N ALA A 81 9.40 -2.01 0.77
CA ALA A 81 10.41 -1.62 1.75
C ALA A 81 11.68 -2.46 1.58
N LYS A 82 11.54 -3.79 1.48
CA LYS A 82 12.63 -4.72 1.22
C LYS A 82 13.40 -4.37 -0.06
N GLN A 83 12.71 -4.06 -1.15
CA GLN A 83 13.37 -3.66 -2.39
C GLN A 83 14.10 -2.32 -2.28
N LEU A 84 13.62 -1.42 -1.41
CA LEU A 84 14.23 -0.10 -1.14
C LEU A 84 15.37 -0.16 -0.11
N ASP A 85 15.68 -1.35 0.43
CA ASP A 85 16.58 -1.51 1.58
C ASP A 85 16.14 -0.67 2.78
N ALA A 86 14.81 -0.53 2.94
CA ALA A 86 14.16 0.18 4.03
C ALA A 86 13.57 -0.81 5.03
N LYS A 87 13.62 -0.44 6.32
CA LYS A 87 12.98 -1.22 7.39
C LYS A 87 11.48 -0.91 7.41
N PHE A 88 10.66 -1.96 7.38
CA PHE A 88 9.22 -1.86 7.63
C PHE A 88 8.98 -1.83 9.14
N PHE A 89 8.08 -0.96 9.59
CA PHE A 89 7.65 -0.84 10.98
C PHE A 89 6.15 -1.00 11.07
N ASP A 90 5.68 -1.93 11.89
CA ASP A 90 4.30 -1.99 12.33
C ASP A 90 4.19 -1.20 13.64
N LEU A 91 3.53 -0.05 13.62
CA LEU A 91 3.45 0.83 14.77
C LEU A 91 2.56 0.29 15.89
N ASP A 92 1.67 -0.67 15.60
CA ASP A 92 0.83 -1.30 16.63
C ASP A 92 1.62 -2.36 17.43
N GLU A 93 2.66 -2.94 16.80
CA GLU A 93 3.51 -3.97 17.42
C GLU A 93 4.87 -3.42 17.90
N THR A 94 5.29 -2.26 17.41
CA THR A 94 6.59 -1.66 17.76
C THR A 94 6.50 -0.90 19.08
N GLU A 95 7.42 -1.18 20.00
CA GLU A 95 7.58 -0.38 21.22
C GLU A 95 8.12 1.02 20.86
N ILE A 96 7.40 2.05 21.29
CA ILE A 96 7.75 3.46 21.04
C ILE A 96 8.38 4.04 22.30
N ASP A 97 9.61 4.55 22.18
CA ASP A 97 10.26 5.27 23.27
C ASP A 97 9.62 6.65 23.48
N MET A 98 8.73 6.70 24.47
CA MET A 98 8.00 7.90 24.84
C MET A 98 8.91 9.05 25.33
N LEU A 99 10.15 8.76 25.75
CA LEU A 99 11.09 9.80 26.17
C LEU A 99 11.54 10.66 24.99
N LEU A 100 11.54 10.12 23.77
CA LEU A 100 11.92 10.87 22.56
C LEU A 100 10.97 12.02 22.25
N PHE A 101 9.69 11.89 22.62
CA PHE A 101 8.70 12.95 22.47
C PHE A 101 8.99 14.17 23.36
N SER A 102 9.77 14.00 24.43
CA SER A 102 10.19 15.11 25.30
C SER A 102 11.38 15.90 24.73
N LYS A 103 12.12 15.33 23.77
CA LYS A 103 13.32 15.95 23.17
C LYS A 103 12.99 16.96 22.07
N VAL A 104 11.78 16.93 21.53
CA VAL A 104 11.32 17.80 20.45
C VAL A 104 9.98 18.43 20.83
N PRO A 105 9.73 19.72 20.58
CA PRO A 105 8.43 20.31 20.84
C PRO A 105 7.30 19.56 20.14
N TYR A 106 6.32 19.10 20.91
CA TYR A 106 5.20 18.28 20.40
C TYR A 106 4.46 18.94 19.22
N LYS A 107 4.36 20.28 19.21
CA LYS A 107 3.78 21.03 18.10
C LYS A 107 4.51 20.81 16.77
N GLN A 108 5.83 20.60 16.78
CA GLN A 108 6.60 20.29 15.58
C GLN A 108 6.36 18.85 15.12
N LEU A 109 6.30 17.90 16.06
CA LEU A 109 6.00 16.49 15.74
C LEU A 109 4.63 16.36 15.06
N ILE A 110 3.59 17.04 15.59
CA ILE A 110 2.27 17.09 14.94
C ILE A 110 2.35 17.76 13.56
N LYS A 111 3.03 18.93 13.47
CA LYS A 111 3.10 19.69 12.22
C LYS A 111 3.66 18.88 11.05
N TYR A 112 4.64 18.02 11.33
CA TYR A 112 5.32 17.20 10.33
C TYR A 112 4.87 15.74 10.31
N ASN A 113 3.82 15.40 11.07
CA ASN A 113 3.32 14.04 11.22
C ASN A 113 4.44 13.01 11.48
N ALA A 114 5.34 13.38 12.40
CA ALA A 114 6.56 12.64 12.68
C ALA A 114 6.49 11.97 14.06
N ILE A 115 6.84 10.69 14.10
CA ILE A 115 6.82 9.86 15.31
C ILE A 115 8.24 9.30 15.50
N PRO A 116 9.00 9.77 16.50
CA PRO A 116 10.25 9.12 16.88
C PRO A 116 9.92 7.77 17.54
N ILE A 117 10.60 6.72 17.13
CA ILE A 117 10.32 5.33 17.55
C ILE A 117 11.35 4.84 18.55
N GLU A 118 12.63 4.88 18.15
CA GLU A 118 13.73 4.33 18.92
C GLU A 118 14.97 5.22 18.76
N GLU A 119 15.82 5.23 19.78
CA GLU A 119 17.15 5.84 19.76
C GLU A 119 18.18 4.75 20.08
N SER A 120 19.16 4.60 19.19
CA SER A 120 20.36 3.83 19.46
C SER A 120 21.50 4.76 19.84
N ASP A 121 22.66 4.21 20.16
CA ASP A 121 23.88 4.98 20.45
C ASP A 121 24.28 5.92 19.29
N LEU A 122 23.85 5.64 18.05
CA LEU A 122 24.31 6.35 16.85
C LEU A 122 23.21 7.08 16.08
N ASN A 123 21.93 6.74 16.28
CA ASN A 123 20.84 7.30 15.48
C ASN A 123 19.51 7.33 16.23
N ILE A 124 18.58 8.15 15.72
CA ILE A 124 17.16 8.15 16.11
C ILE A 124 16.35 7.74 14.89
N THR A 125 15.52 6.73 15.04
CA THR A 125 14.57 6.31 14.01
C THR A 125 13.29 7.15 14.13
N VAL A 126 12.88 7.77 13.03
CA VAL A 126 11.66 8.57 12.96
C VAL A 126 10.83 8.09 11.79
N VAL A 127 9.55 7.82 12.04
CA VAL A 127 8.56 7.53 11.00
C VAL A 127 7.81 8.81 10.64
N PHE A 128 7.54 8.96 9.34
CA PHE A 128 6.82 10.08 8.75
C PHE A 128 5.63 9.56 7.96
N SER A 129 4.56 10.35 7.92
CA SER A 129 3.40 10.14 7.05
C SER A 129 3.10 11.38 6.21
#